data_AF-A0A8T4QX94-F1
#
_entry.id   AF-A0A8T4QX94-F1
#
_cell.length_a   1.000
_cell.length_b   1.000
_cell.length_c   1.000
_cell.angle_alpha   90.00
_cell.angle_beta   90.00
_cell.angle_gamma   90.00
#
_symmetry.space_group_name_H-M   'P 1'
#
loop_
_entity.id
_entity.type
_entity.pdbx_description
1 polymer ?
#
loop_
_entity_poly.entity_id
_entity_poly.type
_entity_poly.pdbx_seq_one_letter_code
_entity_poly.pdbx_strand_id
1 'polypeptide(L)'
;MDNCPACERRFEGINDFPIVYITSVSIIKPQDVPKAVPNWYHEDMLEKETEGWNRKIVPSQVLNFFKRSPDKDELVHSEFVYTRPWEDQKENRGLPAKALNRPKFWHKSFNFAPFIKKLMTENTSVKQYFSTLDELVGHEVQTLRVIPSWQYYSHHQVYTIPDSGAGLMLQLSESKEKPSDNRVTELHIHCQGPNAGRAGGASTHELLKIGEIQYEGRIRK
;
A
#
# COMPACT_ATOMS: atom_id res chain seq x y z
N MET A 1 -21.52 -3.50 21.88
CA MET A 1 -21.77 -2.10 22.31
C MET A 1 -20.96 -1.23 21.37
N ASP A 2 -21.62 -0.56 20.43
CA ASP A 2 -20.91 0.07 19.30
C ASP A 2 -20.76 1.59 19.45
N ASN A 3 -21.27 2.17 20.54
CA ASN A 3 -21.25 3.61 20.79
C ASN A 3 -20.51 3.94 22.09
N CYS A 4 -19.83 5.08 22.09
CA CYS A 4 -19.20 5.66 23.26
C CYS A 4 -20.28 6.03 24.31
N PRO A 5 -20.17 5.58 25.57
CA PRO A 5 -21.19 5.89 26.60
C PRO A 5 -21.20 7.36 27.00
N ALA A 6 -20.13 8.11 26.72
CA ALA A 6 -20.01 9.51 27.13
C ALA A 6 -20.59 10.50 26.11
N CYS A 7 -20.45 10.21 24.81
CA CYS A 7 -20.85 11.13 23.73
C CYS A 7 -21.73 10.48 22.66
N GLU A 8 -22.12 9.22 22.84
CA GLU A 8 -22.97 8.42 21.94
C GLU A 8 -22.40 8.22 20.52
N ARG A 9 -21.21 8.76 20.23
CA ARG A 9 -20.52 8.56 18.95
C ARG A 9 -20.25 7.08 18.72
N ARG A 10 -20.55 6.60 17.52
CA ARG A 10 -20.21 5.25 17.08
C ARG A 10 -18.69 5.05 17.04
N PHE A 11 -18.23 3.89 17.47
CA PHE A 11 -16.85 3.45 17.32
C PHE A 11 -16.57 3.04 15.86
N GLU A 12 -15.80 3.87 15.18
CA GLU A 12 -15.40 3.72 13.80
C GLU A 12 -14.18 2.83 13.64
N GLY A 13 -13.28 2.75 14.62
CA GLY A 13 -12.17 1.80 14.53
C GLY A 13 -11.49 1.48 15.84
N ILE A 14 -10.43 0.68 15.78
CA ILE A 14 -9.65 0.20 16.92
C ILE A 14 -9.22 1.35 17.82
N ASN A 15 -8.82 2.48 17.22
CA ASN A 15 -8.42 3.72 17.88
C ASN A 15 -9.50 4.34 18.77
N ASP A 16 -10.77 4.04 18.52
CA ASP A 16 -11.87 4.64 19.27
C ASP A 16 -12.19 3.88 20.55
N PHE A 17 -11.82 2.61 20.63
CA PHE A 17 -12.02 1.82 21.84
C PHE A 17 -10.94 2.16 22.87
N PRO A 18 -11.27 2.33 24.15
CA PRO A 18 -10.25 2.50 25.19
C PRO A 18 -9.50 1.20 25.49
N ILE A 19 -10.18 0.06 25.33
CA ILE A 19 -9.67 -1.29 25.59
C ILE A 19 -10.06 -2.19 24.43
N VAL A 20 -9.15 -3.09 24.07
CA VAL A 20 -9.41 -4.14 23.10
C VAL A 20 -8.92 -5.48 23.61
N TYR A 21 -9.63 -6.54 23.23
CA TYR A 21 -9.15 -7.91 23.37
C TYR A 21 -8.63 -8.38 22.03
N ILE A 22 -7.34 -8.71 21.94
CA ILE A 22 -6.73 -9.15 20.67
C ILE A 22 -6.99 -10.65 20.50
N THR A 23 -7.77 -11.01 19.50
CA THR A 23 -8.13 -12.40 19.22
C THR A 23 -7.07 -13.06 18.34
N SER A 24 -6.53 -12.35 17.36
CA SER A 24 -5.44 -12.83 16.52
C SER A 24 -4.68 -11.69 15.83
N VAL A 25 -3.44 -11.97 15.47
CA VAL A 25 -2.58 -11.12 14.64
C VAL A 25 -2.02 -11.99 13.52
N SER A 26 -2.05 -11.46 12.30
CA SER A 26 -1.48 -12.12 11.13
C SER A 26 -0.69 -11.10 10.31
N ILE A 27 0.63 -11.28 10.22
CA ILE A 27 1.52 -10.44 9.42
C ILE A 27 2.14 -11.31 8.32
N ILE A 28 2.18 -10.81 7.08
CA ILE A 28 2.84 -11.52 5.97
C ILE A 28 4.33 -11.67 6.27
N LYS A 29 4.97 -12.74 5.78
CA LYS A 29 6.42 -12.88 5.96
C LYS A 29 7.15 -12.15 4.83
N PRO A 30 8.44 -11.79 5.00
CA PRO A 30 9.20 -11.10 3.95
C PRO A 30 9.22 -11.84 2.60
N GLN A 31 9.19 -13.17 2.61
CA GLN A 31 9.09 -13.98 1.38
C GLN A 31 7.74 -13.88 0.66
N ASP A 32 6.68 -13.51 1.38
CA ASP A 32 5.32 -13.39 0.85
C ASP A 32 5.07 -12.00 0.23
N VAL A 33 5.98 -11.04 0.45
CA VAL A 33 5.92 -9.74 -0.22
C VAL A 33 6.02 -9.97 -1.75
N PRO A 34 5.05 -9.47 -2.54
CA PRO A 34 5.03 -9.64 -4.00
C PRO A 34 6.34 -9.23 -4.66
N LYS A 35 6.65 -9.82 -5.82
CA LYS A 35 7.84 -9.44 -6.59
C LYS A 35 7.77 -8.00 -7.11
N ALA A 36 6.57 -7.53 -7.38
CA ALA A 36 6.28 -6.18 -7.85
C ALA A 36 5.29 -5.50 -6.90
N VAL A 37 5.69 -4.35 -6.38
CA VAL A 37 4.81 -3.41 -5.68
C VAL A 37 5.04 -2.05 -6.35
N PRO A 38 4.39 -1.79 -7.50
CA PRO A 38 4.63 -0.57 -8.26
C PRO A 38 4.06 0.65 -7.52
N ASN A 39 4.77 1.76 -7.63
CA ASN A 39 4.24 3.06 -7.23
C ASN A 39 3.14 3.53 -8.18
N TRP A 40 2.21 4.37 -7.68
CA TRP A 40 1.25 5.12 -8.49
C TRP A 40 1.95 6.03 -9.52
N TYR A 41 3.12 6.59 -9.18
CA TYR A 41 3.90 7.40 -10.10
C TYR A 41 4.55 6.52 -11.16
N HIS A 42 4.22 6.81 -12.41
CA HIS A 42 4.82 6.19 -13.57
C HIS A 42 5.40 7.25 -14.51
N GLU A 43 6.52 6.91 -15.12
CA GLU A 43 7.10 7.64 -16.24
C GLU A 43 6.60 6.99 -17.54
N ASP A 44 5.93 7.77 -18.41
CA ASP A 44 5.63 7.28 -19.76
C ASP A 44 6.88 7.27 -20.61
N MET A 45 7.06 6.16 -21.30
CA MET A 45 8.18 5.88 -22.18
C MET A 45 7.68 5.59 -23.60
N LEU A 46 8.53 5.88 -24.58
CA LEU A 46 8.26 5.57 -25.98
C LEU A 46 8.92 4.25 -26.37
N GLU A 47 8.25 3.49 -27.23
CA GLU A 47 8.85 2.31 -27.84
C GLU A 47 10.03 2.67 -28.76
N LYS A 48 9.94 3.80 -29.46
CA LYS A 48 10.95 4.34 -30.37
C LYS A 48 10.87 5.86 -30.43
N GLU A 49 11.93 6.50 -30.90
CA GLU A 49 11.95 7.94 -31.13
C GLU A 49 10.77 8.37 -32.02
N THR A 50 10.08 9.41 -31.59
CA THR A 50 8.93 9.97 -32.31
C THR A 50 9.04 11.48 -32.33
N GLU A 51 8.93 12.07 -33.52
CA GLU A 51 9.08 13.52 -33.72
C GLU A 51 8.07 14.30 -32.87
N GLY A 52 8.55 15.37 -32.21
CA GLY A 52 7.74 16.20 -31.33
C GLY A 52 7.53 15.64 -29.91
N TRP A 53 8.07 14.46 -29.59
CA TRP A 53 7.94 13.84 -28.27
C TRP A 53 9.29 13.74 -27.55
N ASN A 54 9.41 14.42 -26.40
CA ASN A 54 10.59 14.33 -25.54
C ASN A 54 10.30 13.41 -24.34
N ARG A 55 10.47 12.10 -24.54
CA ARG A 55 10.30 11.05 -23.52
C ARG A 55 11.42 10.02 -23.65
N LYS A 56 11.72 9.30 -22.57
CA LYS A 56 12.73 8.23 -22.60
C LYS A 56 12.25 7.05 -23.44
N ILE A 57 13.21 6.36 -24.07
CA ILE A 57 12.95 5.14 -24.84
C ILE A 57 12.98 3.93 -23.91
N VAL A 58 12.03 3.02 -24.07
CA VAL A 58 11.98 1.76 -23.32
C VAL A 58 13.24 0.94 -23.62
N PRO A 59 13.92 0.37 -22.60
CA PRO A 59 15.10 -0.45 -22.84
C PRO A 59 14.77 -1.63 -23.76
N SER A 60 15.64 -1.91 -24.72
CA SER A 60 15.42 -2.99 -25.71
C SER A 60 15.22 -4.37 -25.05
N GLN A 61 15.84 -4.61 -23.89
CA GLN A 61 15.65 -5.82 -23.09
C GLN A 61 14.20 -5.99 -22.61
N VAL A 62 13.55 -4.90 -22.21
CA VAL A 62 12.14 -4.89 -21.78
C VAL A 62 11.23 -5.18 -22.98
N LEU A 63 11.45 -4.50 -24.11
CA LEU A 63 10.68 -4.76 -25.35
C LEU A 63 10.82 -6.22 -25.81
N ASN A 64 12.05 -6.76 -25.76
CA ASN A 64 12.32 -8.14 -26.15
C ASN A 64 11.67 -9.16 -25.21
N PHE A 65 11.55 -8.86 -23.91
CA PHE A 65 10.83 -9.70 -22.97
C PHE A 65 9.34 -9.81 -23.36
N PHE A 66 8.65 -8.68 -23.54
CA PHE A 66 7.21 -8.68 -23.86
C PHE A 66 6.90 -9.28 -25.24
N LYS A 67 7.82 -9.16 -26.21
CA LYS A 67 7.71 -9.88 -27.49
C LYS A 67 7.75 -11.40 -27.32
N ARG A 68 8.53 -11.91 -26.36
CA ARG A 68 8.67 -13.34 -26.06
C ARG A 68 7.61 -13.87 -25.10
N SER A 69 7.00 -12.98 -24.32
CA SER A 69 6.03 -13.29 -23.27
C SER A 69 4.74 -12.47 -23.48
N PRO A 70 3.97 -12.74 -24.55
CA PRO A 70 2.83 -11.92 -24.93
C PRO A 70 1.66 -11.96 -23.93
N ASP A 71 1.64 -12.96 -23.04
CA ASP A 71 0.68 -13.17 -21.96
C ASP A 71 1.02 -12.41 -20.67
N LYS A 72 2.14 -11.70 -20.62
CA LYS A 72 2.56 -10.93 -19.46
C LYS A 72 2.25 -9.45 -19.64
N ASP A 73 1.67 -8.85 -18.62
CA ASP A 73 1.35 -7.41 -18.60
C ASP A 73 2.41 -6.57 -17.88
N GLU A 74 3.27 -7.23 -17.09
CA GLU A 74 4.28 -6.57 -16.26
C GLU A 74 5.63 -7.29 -16.31
N LEU A 75 6.70 -6.51 -16.15
CA LEU A 75 8.07 -6.98 -16.00
C LEU A 75 8.77 -6.22 -14.88
N VAL A 76 9.29 -6.93 -13.88
CA VAL A 76 10.28 -6.39 -12.96
C VAL A 76 11.66 -6.46 -13.60
N HIS A 77 12.31 -5.31 -13.79
CA HIS A 77 13.66 -5.24 -14.32
C HIS A 77 14.45 -4.14 -13.59
N SER A 78 15.54 -4.55 -12.95
CA SER A 78 16.27 -3.72 -11.99
C SER A 78 15.34 -3.30 -10.83
N GLU A 79 15.34 -2.03 -10.44
CA GLU A 79 14.46 -1.46 -9.40
C GLU A 79 13.08 -0.98 -9.91
N PHE A 80 12.73 -1.29 -11.16
CA PHE A 80 11.53 -0.79 -11.81
C PHE A 80 10.57 -1.91 -12.22
N VAL A 81 9.28 -1.55 -12.24
CA VAL A 81 8.21 -2.32 -12.89
C VAL A 81 7.89 -1.63 -14.21
N TYR A 82 7.94 -2.37 -15.30
CA TYR A 82 7.50 -1.93 -16.62
C TYR A 82 6.17 -2.59 -16.92
N THR A 83 5.18 -1.81 -17.34
CA THR A 83 3.88 -2.33 -17.78
C THR A 83 3.62 -2.00 -19.24
N ARG A 84 2.90 -2.90 -19.92
CA ARG A 84 2.54 -2.71 -21.33
C ARG A 84 1.62 -1.49 -21.48
N PRO A 85 1.60 -0.86 -22.66
CA PRO A 85 0.63 0.18 -22.97
C PRO A 85 -0.78 -0.31 -22.71
N TRP A 86 -1.62 0.56 -22.16
CA TRP A 86 -3.02 0.24 -21.87
C TRP A 86 -3.77 -0.22 -23.12
N GLU A 87 -3.41 0.30 -24.30
CA GLU A 87 -3.94 -0.12 -25.60
C GLU A 87 -3.62 -1.58 -25.96
N ASP A 88 -2.58 -2.17 -25.35
CA ASP A 88 -2.20 -3.58 -25.52
C ASP A 88 -2.81 -4.48 -24.41
N GLN A 89 -3.38 -3.92 -23.34
CA GLN A 89 -3.95 -4.65 -22.19
C GLN A 89 -5.47 -4.89 -22.28
N LYS A 90 -6.19 -4.27 -23.22
CA LYS A 90 -7.62 -4.51 -23.49
C LYS A 90 -7.87 -4.81 -24.95
N GLU A 91 -8.69 -5.83 -25.23
CA GLU A 91 -9.33 -5.98 -26.55
C GLU A 91 -10.08 -4.69 -26.91
N ASN A 92 -9.66 -4.08 -28.01
CA ASN A 92 -10.21 -2.85 -28.57
C ASN A 92 -11.74 -2.93 -28.78
N ARG A 93 -12.55 -2.48 -27.81
CA ARG A 93 -13.96 -2.16 -28.03
C ARG A 93 -14.12 -0.67 -28.34
N GLY A 94 -13.92 -0.30 -29.61
CA GLY A 94 -14.58 0.88 -30.21
C GLY A 94 -13.90 2.25 -30.12
N LEU A 95 -12.58 2.35 -29.98
CA LEU A 95 -11.91 3.67 -30.03
C LEU A 95 -11.84 4.23 -31.47
N PRO A 96 -12.03 5.55 -31.66
CA PRO A 96 -12.00 6.19 -32.98
C PRO A 96 -10.59 6.15 -33.61
N ALA A 97 -10.51 6.07 -34.94
CA ALA A 97 -9.26 5.89 -35.71
C ALA A 97 -8.15 6.92 -35.41
N LYS A 98 -8.49 8.11 -34.87
CA LYS A 98 -7.50 9.10 -34.41
C LYS A 98 -6.67 8.65 -33.19
N ALA A 99 -7.15 7.66 -32.42
CA ALA A 99 -6.40 7.07 -31.32
C ALA A 99 -5.28 6.11 -31.80
N LEU A 100 -5.39 5.57 -33.03
CA LEU A 100 -4.44 4.59 -33.59
C LEU A 100 -3.10 5.20 -34.03
N ASN A 101 -3.00 6.52 -34.17
CA ASN A 101 -1.78 7.23 -34.58
C ASN A 101 -0.99 7.84 -33.40
N ARG A 102 -1.37 7.56 -32.16
CA ARG A 102 -0.58 7.99 -30.99
C ARG A 102 0.59 7.04 -30.76
N PRO A 103 1.74 7.53 -30.27
CA PRO A 103 2.81 6.65 -29.81
C PRO A 103 2.26 5.75 -28.70
N LYS A 104 2.62 4.47 -28.73
CA LYS A 104 2.33 3.56 -27.62
C LYS A 104 3.14 3.98 -26.40
N PHE A 105 2.47 4.28 -25.30
CA PHE A 105 3.11 4.67 -24.06
C PHE A 105 3.30 3.45 -23.17
N TRP A 106 4.55 3.15 -22.88
CA TRP A 106 4.92 2.15 -21.89
C TRP A 106 5.07 2.85 -20.54
N HIS A 107 4.63 2.21 -19.46
CA HIS A 107 4.75 2.82 -18.14
C HIS A 107 5.90 2.18 -17.36
N LYS A 108 6.69 3.03 -16.71
CA LYS A 108 7.77 2.64 -15.82
C LYS A 108 7.50 3.20 -14.42
N SER A 109 7.31 2.32 -13.45
CA SER A 109 7.12 2.67 -12.04
C SER A 109 8.26 2.15 -11.18
N PHE A 110 8.55 2.83 -10.08
CA PHE A 110 9.50 2.33 -9.07
C PHE A 110 8.90 1.14 -8.32
N ASN A 111 9.69 0.10 -8.09
CA ASN A 111 9.28 -1.10 -7.37
C ASN A 111 9.61 -0.97 -5.87
N PHE A 112 8.58 -0.88 -5.01
CA PHE A 112 8.76 -0.81 -3.56
C PHE A 112 8.97 -2.17 -2.90
N ALA A 113 8.79 -3.28 -3.60
CA ALA A 113 8.93 -4.62 -3.01
C ALA A 113 10.27 -4.85 -2.29
N PRO A 114 11.45 -4.46 -2.83
CA PRO A 114 12.72 -4.61 -2.13
C PRO A 114 12.78 -3.79 -0.83
N PHE A 115 12.20 -2.60 -0.82
CA PHE A 115 12.18 -1.71 0.34
C PHE A 115 11.27 -2.26 1.44
N ILE A 116 10.09 -2.78 1.08
CA ILE A 116 9.19 -3.43 2.03
C ILE A 116 9.84 -4.70 2.60
N LYS A 117 10.48 -5.52 1.77
CA LYS A 117 11.23 -6.70 2.26
C LYS A 117 12.31 -6.31 3.26
N LYS A 118 13.15 -5.34 2.89
CA LYS A 118 14.21 -4.82 3.74
C LYS A 118 13.64 -4.25 5.05
N LEU A 119 12.53 -3.51 4.97
CA LEU A 119 11.83 -2.97 6.12
C LEU A 119 11.44 -4.09 7.08
N MET A 120 10.80 -5.15 6.59
CA MET A 120 10.35 -6.26 7.44
C MET A 120 11.50 -7.10 8.00
N THR A 121 12.64 -7.19 7.32
CA THR A 121 13.78 -8.01 7.76
C THR A 121 14.75 -7.27 8.68
N GLU A 122 14.99 -5.98 8.42
CA GLU A 122 16.10 -5.22 9.01
C GLU A 122 15.63 -4.07 9.91
N ASN A 123 14.41 -3.55 9.76
CA ASN A 123 13.97 -2.40 10.55
C ASN A 123 13.59 -2.82 11.97
N THR A 124 14.39 -2.39 12.95
CA THR A 124 14.20 -2.73 14.36
C THR A 124 12.84 -2.28 14.90
N SER A 125 12.39 -1.07 14.56
CA SER A 125 11.11 -0.52 15.04
C SER A 125 9.93 -1.36 14.55
N VAL A 126 9.92 -1.73 13.27
CA VAL A 126 8.87 -2.58 12.69
C VAL A 126 8.88 -3.98 13.32
N LYS A 127 10.05 -4.59 13.47
CA LYS A 127 10.17 -5.91 14.12
C LYS A 127 9.70 -5.90 15.57
N GLN A 128 10.07 -4.87 16.32
CA GLN A 128 9.63 -4.70 17.71
C GLN A 128 8.11 -4.49 17.78
N TYR A 129 7.55 -3.71 16.87
CA TYR A 129 6.11 -3.50 16.78
C TYR A 129 5.37 -4.81 16.51
N PHE A 130 5.79 -5.60 15.51
CA PHE A 130 5.17 -6.89 15.22
C PHE A 130 5.33 -7.90 16.36
N SER A 131 6.50 -7.98 16.99
CA SER A 131 6.71 -8.81 18.19
C SER A 131 5.77 -8.40 19.32
N THR A 132 5.58 -7.09 19.52
CA THR A 132 4.65 -6.58 20.53
C THR A 132 3.23 -7.02 20.20
N LEU A 133 2.78 -6.89 18.95
CA LEU A 133 1.44 -7.32 18.54
C LEU A 133 1.21 -8.81 18.82
N ASP A 134 2.18 -9.67 18.50
CA ASP A 134 2.10 -11.11 18.77
C ASP A 134 1.96 -11.41 20.28
N GLU A 135 2.67 -10.67 21.13
CA GLU A 135 2.57 -10.80 22.60
C GLU A 135 1.21 -10.35 23.16
N LEU A 136 0.43 -9.55 22.41
CA LEU A 136 -0.89 -9.10 22.85
C LEU A 136 -2.01 -10.11 22.56
N VAL A 137 -1.75 -11.12 21.72
CA VAL A 137 -2.76 -12.12 21.34
C VAL A 137 -3.26 -12.87 22.57
N GLY A 138 -4.59 -12.94 22.71
CA GLY A 138 -5.27 -13.58 23.84
C GLY A 138 -5.39 -12.69 25.08
N HIS A 139 -4.99 -11.42 25.02
CA HIS A 139 -5.03 -10.50 26.15
C HIS A 139 -5.96 -9.30 25.94
N GLU A 140 -6.57 -8.86 27.04
CA GLU A 140 -7.25 -7.57 27.11
C GLU A 140 -6.23 -6.47 27.43
N VAL A 141 -6.13 -5.45 26.57
CA VAL A 141 -5.13 -4.39 26.67
C VAL A 141 -5.70 -3.01 26.37
N GLN A 142 -5.00 -1.99 26.84
CA GLN A 142 -5.25 -0.63 26.38
C GLN A 142 -4.92 -0.52 24.90
N THR A 143 -5.79 0.13 24.12
CA THR A 143 -5.62 0.32 22.68
C THR A 143 -4.28 0.96 22.33
N LEU A 144 -3.79 1.89 23.16
CA LEU A 144 -2.48 2.53 22.97
C LEU A 144 -1.29 1.55 22.92
N ARG A 145 -1.44 0.31 23.42
CA ARG A 145 -0.41 -0.73 23.29
C ARG A 145 -0.41 -1.41 21.91
N VAL A 146 -1.53 -1.35 21.21
CA VAL A 146 -1.72 -1.91 19.86
C VAL A 146 -1.26 -0.93 18.79
N ILE A 147 -1.37 0.38 19.09
CA ILE A 147 -1.01 1.45 18.17
C ILE A 147 0.51 1.68 18.18
N PRO A 148 1.16 1.89 17.02
CA PRO A 148 2.57 2.24 16.99
C PRO A 148 2.84 3.53 17.76
N SER A 149 3.92 3.57 18.54
CA SER A 149 4.38 4.77 19.26
C SER A 149 5.11 5.78 18.36
N TRP A 150 5.01 5.62 17.05
CA TRP A 150 5.71 6.46 16.07
C TRP A 150 4.96 7.76 15.80
N GLN A 151 5.62 8.70 15.10
CA GLN A 151 5.02 9.98 14.74
C GLN A 151 3.76 9.78 13.87
N TYR A 152 2.62 10.21 14.42
CA TYR A 152 1.32 10.12 13.76
C TYR A 152 0.99 11.39 12.98
N TYR A 153 0.58 11.23 11.71
CA TYR A 153 0.07 12.30 10.86
C TYR A 153 -1.45 12.19 10.72
N SER A 154 -2.16 12.96 11.54
CA SER A 154 -3.63 12.90 11.65
C SER A 154 -4.37 13.17 10.35
N HIS A 155 -3.86 14.04 9.48
CA HIS A 155 -4.50 14.39 8.22
C HIS A 155 -4.61 13.19 7.25
N HIS A 156 -3.72 12.21 7.39
CA HIS A 156 -3.69 11.00 6.55
C HIS A 156 -3.93 9.71 7.33
N GLN A 157 -4.11 9.82 8.65
CA GLN A 157 -4.29 8.68 9.57
C GLN A 157 -3.17 7.63 9.44
N VAL A 158 -1.93 8.08 9.30
CA VAL A 158 -0.76 7.21 9.12
C VAL A 158 0.31 7.48 10.17
N TYR A 159 1.11 6.46 10.46
CA TYR A 159 2.27 6.49 11.34
C TYR A 159 3.54 6.45 10.49
N THR A 160 4.45 7.38 10.71
CA THR A 160 5.75 7.39 10.02
C THR A 160 6.57 6.22 10.50
N ILE A 161 7.08 5.38 9.59
CA ILE A 161 7.94 4.28 9.98
C ILE A 161 9.37 4.82 10.16
N PRO A 162 9.94 4.78 11.38
CA PRO A 162 11.29 5.28 11.63
C PRO A 162 12.30 4.55 10.75
N ASP A 163 13.32 5.28 10.27
CA ASP A 163 14.44 4.72 9.50
C ASP A 163 14.02 3.86 8.29
N SER A 164 12.85 4.14 7.71
CA SER A 164 12.37 3.41 6.53
C SER A 164 13.16 3.74 5.26
N GLY A 165 13.90 4.88 5.25
CA GLY A 165 14.72 5.37 4.13
C GLY A 165 13.94 5.82 2.89
N ALA A 166 12.78 5.22 2.63
CA ALA A 166 11.94 5.46 1.46
C ALA A 166 10.64 6.23 1.79
N GLY A 167 10.55 6.84 2.98
CA GLY A 167 9.37 7.59 3.41
C GLY A 167 8.13 6.70 3.55
N LEU A 168 8.32 5.45 4.00
CA LEU A 168 7.22 4.51 4.20
C LEU A 168 6.46 4.84 5.48
N MET A 169 5.17 4.62 5.43
CA MET A 169 4.22 4.90 6.51
C MET A 169 3.38 3.64 6.75
N LEU A 170 2.89 3.47 7.98
CA LEU A 170 1.96 2.41 8.35
C LEU A 170 0.58 3.02 8.58
N GLN A 171 -0.46 2.43 8.02
CA GLN A 171 -1.84 2.78 8.31
C GLN A 171 -2.54 1.59 8.95
N LEU A 172 -3.35 1.86 9.97
CA LEU A 172 -4.35 0.93 10.48
C LEU A 172 -5.69 1.38 9.90
N SER A 173 -6.36 0.50 9.15
CA SER A 173 -7.66 0.78 8.55
C SER A 173 -8.66 -0.32 8.87
N GLU A 174 -9.94 -0.04 8.74
CA GLU A 174 -11.01 -1.05 8.88
C GLU A 174 -11.94 -0.97 7.69
N SER A 175 -12.44 -2.12 7.24
CA SER A 175 -13.49 -2.14 6.23
C SER A 175 -14.76 -1.47 6.75
N LYS A 176 -15.60 -0.96 5.84
CA LYS A 176 -16.82 -0.21 6.23
C LYS A 176 -17.90 -1.12 6.86
N GLU A 177 -17.90 -2.40 6.53
CA GLU A 177 -18.82 -3.40 7.07
C GLU A 177 -18.18 -4.07 8.29
N LYS A 178 -18.75 -3.81 9.47
CA LYS A 178 -18.15 -4.18 10.76
C LYS A 178 -19.07 -5.12 11.53
N PRO A 179 -18.69 -6.39 11.74
CA PRO A 179 -19.33 -7.22 12.75
C PRO A 179 -19.16 -6.54 14.12
N SER A 180 -20.20 -6.54 14.97
CA SER A 180 -20.13 -5.90 16.29
C SER A 180 -19.15 -6.58 17.24
N ASP A 181 -18.96 -7.90 17.07
CA ASP A 181 -18.35 -8.73 18.10
C ASP A 181 -16.90 -9.10 17.79
N ASN A 182 -16.55 -9.34 16.51
CA ASN A 182 -15.17 -9.60 16.09
C ASN A 182 -14.82 -8.69 14.90
N ARG A 183 -14.00 -7.67 15.17
CA ARG A 183 -13.60 -6.64 14.21
C ARG A 183 -12.22 -6.94 13.68
N VAL A 184 -11.94 -6.45 12.48
CA VAL A 184 -10.64 -6.63 11.82
C VAL A 184 -10.11 -5.26 11.45
N THR A 185 -8.93 -4.91 11.96
CA THR A 185 -8.14 -3.80 11.42
C THR A 185 -7.00 -4.33 10.57
N GLU A 186 -6.85 -3.76 9.39
CA GLU A 186 -5.82 -4.09 8.42
C GLU A 186 -4.61 -3.18 8.59
N LEU A 187 -3.43 -3.76 8.44
CA LEU A 187 -2.16 -3.07 8.48
C LEU A 187 -1.68 -2.86 7.04
N HIS A 188 -1.51 -1.60 6.66
CA HIS A 188 -1.14 -1.21 5.29
C HIS A 188 0.15 -0.40 5.28
N ILE A 189 1.06 -0.74 4.37
CA ILE A 189 2.21 0.11 4.05
C ILE A 189 1.78 1.15 3.02
N HIS A 190 2.10 2.40 3.30
CA HIS A 190 1.88 3.54 2.42
C HIS A 190 3.21 4.22 2.06
N CYS A 191 3.21 4.97 0.97
CA CYS A 191 4.25 5.93 0.64
C CYS A 191 3.65 7.32 0.40
N GLN A 192 4.50 8.31 0.14
CA GLN A 192 4.05 9.63 -0.26
C GLN A 192 3.29 9.57 -1.59
N GLY A 193 2.12 10.19 -1.61
CA GLY A 193 1.27 10.31 -2.78
C GLY A 193 1.71 11.42 -3.74
N PRO A 194 1.01 11.58 -4.87
CA PRO A 194 1.32 12.58 -5.92
C PRO A 194 1.44 14.01 -5.45
N ASN A 195 0.64 14.31 -4.44
CA ASN A 195 0.33 15.67 -4.07
C ASN A 195 0.78 15.97 -2.65
N ALA A 196 1.82 15.27 -2.15
CA ALA A 196 2.50 15.62 -0.92
C ALA A 196 3.05 17.06 -1.02
N GLY A 197 2.21 18.05 -0.68
CA GLY A 197 2.50 19.49 -0.78
C GLY A 197 1.82 20.27 -1.93
N ARG A 198 0.84 19.72 -2.69
CA ARG A 198 0.10 20.47 -3.73
C ARG A 198 -1.40 20.16 -3.74
N ALA A 199 -2.23 21.09 -4.24
CA ALA A 199 -3.68 20.96 -4.20
C ALA A 199 -4.21 19.89 -5.18
N GLY A 200 -5.01 18.94 -4.67
CA GLY A 200 -6.00 18.20 -5.48
C GLY A 200 -5.94 16.66 -5.49
N GLY A 201 -5.11 15.97 -4.70
CA GLY A 201 -5.16 14.50 -4.64
C GLY A 201 -4.50 13.91 -3.40
N ALA A 202 -4.53 12.58 -3.28
CA ALA A 202 -4.12 11.88 -2.06
C ALA A 202 -2.65 12.17 -1.72
N SER A 203 -2.38 12.64 -0.51
CA SER A 203 -1.01 12.90 -0.04
C SER A 203 -0.27 11.63 0.37
N THR A 204 -0.99 10.52 0.50
CA THR A 204 -0.45 9.18 0.75
C THR A 204 -1.03 8.20 -0.28
N HIS A 205 -0.28 7.15 -0.58
CA HIS A 205 -0.71 6.08 -1.46
C HIS A 205 -0.47 4.73 -0.78
N GLU A 206 -1.49 3.88 -0.76
CA GLU A 206 -1.39 2.50 -0.27
C GLU A 206 -0.54 1.68 -1.23
N LEU A 207 0.45 0.97 -0.70
CA LEU A 207 1.34 0.09 -1.47
C LEU A 207 0.97 -1.38 -1.28
N LEU A 208 0.78 -1.80 -0.03
CA LEU A 208 0.59 -3.21 0.29
C LEU A 208 -0.06 -3.39 1.66
N LYS A 209 -1.12 -4.20 1.71
CA LYS A 209 -1.60 -4.79 2.97
C LYS A 209 -0.60 -5.82 3.47
N ILE A 210 -0.08 -5.61 4.67
CA ILE A 210 0.94 -6.47 5.28
C ILE A 210 0.39 -7.32 6.42
N GLY A 211 -0.84 -7.10 6.87
CA GLY A 211 -1.40 -7.89 7.93
C GLY A 211 -2.78 -7.46 8.40
N GLU A 212 -3.23 -8.15 9.44
CA GLU A 212 -4.52 -7.97 10.08
C GLU A 212 -4.39 -8.18 11.60
N ILE A 213 -5.17 -7.42 12.35
CA ILE A 213 -5.38 -7.60 13.77
C ILE A 213 -6.89 -7.82 13.96
N GLN A 214 -7.25 -9.01 14.43
CA GLN A 214 -8.62 -9.28 14.86
C GLN A 214 -8.77 -8.95 16.33
N TYR A 215 -9.87 -8.29 16.68
CA TYR A 215 -10.07 -7.81 18.04
C TYR A 215 -11.54 -7.63 18.40
N GLU A 216 -11.81 -7.64 19.71
CA GLU A 216 -13.08 -7.23 20.28
C GLU A 216 -12.91 -5.85 20.95
N GLY A 217 -13.78 -4.90 20.62
CA GLY A 217 -13.80 -3.60 21.27
C GLY A 217 -14.47 -3.66 22.63
N ARG A 218 -13.81 -3.12 23.68
CA ARG A 218 -14.31 -3.13 25.06
C ARG A 218 -14.34 -1.73 25.66
N ILE A 219 -15.30 -1.51 26.54
CA ILE A 219 -15.47 -0.28 27.32
C ILE A 219 -15.35 -0.67 28.78
N ARG A 220 -14.55 0.06 29.57
CA ARG A 220 -14.55 -0.14 31.03
C ARG A 220 -15.95 0.17 31.55
N LYS A 221 -16.56 -0.82 32.20
CA LYS A 221 -17.77 -0.61 33.00
C LYS A 221 -17.44 0.19 34.25
#